data_AF-A0A2N6F5A1-F1
#
_entry.id   AF-A0A2N6F5A1-F1
#
_cell.length_a   1.000
_cell.length_b   1.000
_cell.length_c   1.000
_cell.angle_alpha   90.00
_cell.angle_beta   90.00
_cell.angle_gamma   90.00
#
_symmetry.space_group_name_H-M   'P 1'
#
loop_
_entity.id
_entity.type
_entity.pdbx_description
1 polymer ?
#
loop_
_entity_poly.entity_id
_entity_poly.type
_entity_poly.pdbx_seq_one_letter_code
_entity_poly.pdbx_strand_id
1 'polypeptide(L)'
;MRLLRRNDTGRKILSGLFLALLAGVGFLLIGSTGCREVPVDRLYALQLDHAPTENDWMTALPRQVAVRGGFRNMPSRLGAIDEDTVHTSTASCHHGAALPDPVVVDLRAFYTARDLYIRLSWSDPTRDDHLRQWQYDGKDWSARPGFEDGFGMMWDAQGSFPQFSCSYACHIEDFGVSGANFHARNRMRLARENSLVDLWNWKADRTGRAGFVDDRYLTMKSMEPDVPGDIFHPNSVYAQSGREPFVQGDAPLYDYDEQPIASAFRLSGSVAPGYLVDPPVAGRADIRATSEYRDGGWTVVLRRALDTGDRRDVVFVPGDEQGVSYGLSIMDNTLDQHYASSTEEKLVLMAKTQLPRGDVK
;
A
#
# COMPACT_ATOMS: atom_id res chain seq x y z
N MET A 1 -61.61 -59.84 -51.45
CA MET A 1 -61.31 -59.28 -50.11
C MET A 1 -59.85 -59.59 -49.81
N ARG A 2 -58.96 -58.58 -49.67
CA ARG A 2 -57.50 -58.75 -49.46
C ARG A 2 -56.80 -59.49 -50.63
N LEU A 3 -55.49 -59.49 -50.82
CA LEU A 3 -54.37 -58.55 -50.62
C LEU A 3 -53.20 -59.26 -51.38
N LEU A 4 -52.18 -58.49 -51.76
CA LEU A 4 -50.82 -58.93 -52.17
C LEU A 4 -50.62 -59.51 -53.58
N ARG A 5 -49.89 -58.76 -54.41
CA ARG A 5 -48.51 -59.13 -54.79
C ARG A 5 -47.71 -57.91 -55.23
N ARG A 6 -46.40 -58.07 -55.11
CA ARG A 6 -45.34 -57.07 -54.90
C ARG A 6 -44.42 -57.01 -56.12
N ASN A 7 -43.56 -55.98 -56.12
CA ASN A 7 -42.28 -55.78 -56.83
C ASN A 7 -42.36 -55.19 -58.25
N ASP A 8 -41.45 -54.34 -58.71
CA ASP A 8 -40.41 -53.45 -58.14
C ASP A 8 -39.78 -52.71 -59.35
N THR A 9 -38.87 -51.76 -59.11
CA THR A 9 -38.00 -51.00 -60.04
C THR A 9 -38.64 -49.79 -60.74
N GLY A 10 -38.07 -48.58 -60.79
CA GLY A 10 -36.82 -48.03 -60.28
C GLY A 10 -36.39 -46.83 -61.15
N ARG A 11 -35.89 -45.73 -60.54
CA ARG A 11 -35.07 -44.62 -61.12
C ARG A 11 -35.70 -43.83 -62.31
N LYS A 12 -35.52 -42.53 -62.51
CA LYS A 12 -34.80 -41.38 -61.93
C LYS A 12 -35.16 -40.17 -62.85
N ILE A 13 -34.77 -38.96 -62.42
CA ILE A 13 -34.30 -37.84 -63.27
C ILE A 13 -35.28 -36.69 -63.66
N LEU A 14 -34.89 -35.51 -63.13
CA LEU A 14 -34.98 -34.11 -63.59
C LEU A 14 -36.33 -33.49 -63.99
N SER A 15 -36.69 -32.44 -63.25
CA SER A 15 -37.40 -31.28 -63.74
C SER A 15 -36.67 -30.01 -63.28
N GLY A 16 -36.36 -29.14 -64.25
CA GLY A 16 -35.62 -27.89 -64.06
C GLY A 16 -36.53 -26.66 -64.00
N LEU A 17 -35.88 -25.55 -63.62
CA LEU A 17 -36.16 -24.13 -63.90
C LEU A 17 -37.61 -23.63 -63.83
N PHE A 18 -37.89 -22.70 -62.90
CA PHE A 18 -38.17 -21.29 -63.22
C PHE A 18 -38.41 -20.44 -61.94
N LEU A 19 -38.05 -19.15 -62.03
CA LEU A 19 -38.15 -18.03 -61.06
C LEU A 19 -37.11 -17.99 -59.94
N ALA A 20 -36.48 -16.87 -59.59
CA ALA A 20 -36.23 -15.57 -60.23
C ALA A 20 -35.18 -14.86 -59.34
N LEU A 21 -34.31 -14.10 -59.98
CA LEU A 21 -33.23 -13.27 -59.47
C LEU A 21 -33.73 -12.18 -58.49
N LEU A 22 -33.15 -12.02 -57.28
CA LEU A 22 -32.93 -10.72 -56.60
C LEU A 22 -32.24 -10.87 -55.22
N ALA A 23 -31.11 -10.15 -55.07
CA ALA A 23 -30.34 -9.82 -53.84
C ALA A 23 -29.69 -11.00 -53.07
N GLY A 24 -28.37 -11.21 -53.06
CA GLY A 24 -27.27 -10.26 -53.17
C GLY A 24 -26.82 -9.80 -51.77
N VAL A 25 -25.86 -10.54 -51.20
CA VAL A 25 -24.84 -10.13 -50.21
C VAL A 25 -25.27 -9.18 -49.09
N GLY A 26 -25.33 -9.72 -47.87
CA GLY A 26 -25.50 -8.90 -46.67
C GLY A 26 -25.48 -9.69 -45.36
N PHE A 27 -24.61 -10.70 -45.22
CA PHE A 27 -24.18 -11.13 -43.88
C PHE A 27 -23.25 -10.02 -43.36
N LEU A 28 -23.84 -8.89 -42.96
CA LEU A 28 -23.12 -7.85 -42.24
C LEU A 28 -22.76 -8.44 -40.88
N LEU A 29 -21.45 -8.63 -40.70
CA LEU A 29 -20.80 -8.71 -39.41
C LEU A 29 -21.39 -7.65 -38.48
N ILE A 30 -22.25 -8.08 -37.55
CA ILE A 30 -22.48 -7.33 -36.32
C ILE A 30 -21.17 -7.45 -35.56
N GLY A 31 -20.26 -6.51 -35.84
CA GLY A 31 -19.03 -6.32 -35.10
C GLY A 31 -19.40 -6.19 -33.64
N SER A 32 -18.98 -7.18 -32.86
CA SER A 32 -18.98 -7.17 -31.42
C SER A 32 -18.05 -6.06 -30.93
N THR A 33 -18.53 -4.81 -30.89
CA THR A 33 -18.04 -3.86 -29.89
C THR A 33 -18.76 -4.21 -28.59
N GLY A 34 -18.38 -5.35 -28.02
CA GLY A 34 -18.71 -5.63 -26.64
C GLY A 34 -18.03 -4.57 -25.82
N CYS A 35 -18.80 -3.78 -25.08
CA CYS A 35 -18.28 -3.09 -23.90
C CYS A 35 -17.71 -4.19 -23.01
N ARG A 36 -16.39 -4.43 -23.08
CA ARG A 36 -15.71 -5.27 -22.09
C ARG A 36 -15.81 -4.51 -20.79
N GLU A 37 -16.57 -5.04 -19.84
CA GLU A 37 -16.57 -4.55 -18.47
C GLU A 37 -15.12 -4.57 -17.97
N VAL A 38 -14.65 -3.43 -17.48
CA VAL A 38 -13.33 -3.31 -16.88
C VAL A 38 -13.40 -3.95 -15.48
N PRO A 39 -12.62 -5.00 -15.18
CA PRO A 39 -12.64 -5.64 -13.87
C PRO A 39 -12.40 -4.63 -12.74
N VAL A 40 -13.25 -4.60 -11.71
CA VAL A 40 -13.13 -3.65 -10.59
C VAL A 40 -12.23 -4.16 -9.46
N ASP A 41 -11.57 -5.30 -9.68
CA ASP A 41 -10.74 -6.04 -8.72
C ASP A 41 -9.29 -5.53 -8.64
N ARG A 42 -8.96 -4.47 -9.38
CA ARG A 42 -7.59 -3.98 -9.52
C ARG A 42 -7.52 -2.46 -9.56
N LEU A 43 -6.36 -1.95 -9.19
CA LEU A 43 -5.99 -0.55 -9.36
C LEU A 43 -5.55 -0.33 -10.80
N TYR A 44 -6.17 0.65 -11.48
CA TYR A 44 -5.76 1.05 -12.82
C TYR A 44 -4.99 2.36 -12.77
N ALA A 45 -3.84 2.37 -13.43
CA ALA A 45 -3.13 3.60 -13.75
C ALA A 45 -3.47 4.05 -15.17
N LEU A 46 -4.05 5.25 -15.29
CA LEU A 46 -4.33 5.87 -16.59
C LEU A 46 -3.11 6.66 -17.06
N GLN A 47 -2.91 6.74 -18.38
CA GLN A 47 -1.80 7.51 -18.93
C GLN A 47 -2.11 9.01 -18.97
N LEU A 48 -1.16 9.83 -18.53
CA LEU A 48 -1.15 11.28 -18.71
C LEU A 48 0.13 11.71 -19.46
N ASP A 49 0.04 12.79 -20.23
CA ASP A 49 1.20 13.42 -20.86
C ASP A 49 1.95 14.38 -19.90
N HIS A 50 1.48 14.50 -18.66
CA HIS A 50 2.02 15.38 -17.61
C HIS A 50 1.89 14.72 -16.23
N ALA A 51 2.58 15.27 -15.23
CA ALA A 51 2.39 14.84 -13.84
C ALA A 51 0.94 15.15 -13.39
N PRO A 52 0.28 14.28 -12.61
CA PRO A 52 -1.11 14.48 -12.21
C PRO A 52 -1.33 15.79 -11.46
N THR A 53 -2.37 16.51 -11.87
CA THR A 53 -2.90 17.67 -11.15
C THR A 53 -3.99 17.24 -10.16
N GLU A 54 -4.40 18.15 -9.27
CA GLU A 54 -5.55 17.89 -8.38
C GLU A 54 -6.83 17.53 -9.16
N ASN A 55 -7.04 18.13 -10.34
CA ASN A 55 -8.19 17.80 -11.16
C ASN A 55 -8.13 16.37 -11.72
N ASP A 56 -6.94 15.92 -12.12
CA ASP A 56 -6.75 14.54 -12.57
C ASP A 56 -7.10 13.56 -11.45
N TRP A 57 -6.61 13.81 -10.23
CA TRP A 57 -6.90 12.97 -9.06
C TRP A 57 -8.39 12.86 -8.74
N MET A 58 -9.17 13.93 -8.91
CA MET A 58 -10.63 13.91 -8.71
C MET A 58 -11.34 12.97 -9.70
N THR A 59 -10.78 12.78 -10.89
CA THR A 59 -11.34 11.94 -11.96
C THR A 59 -10.72 10.54 -12.07
N ALA A 60 -9.67 10.26 -11.28
CA ALA A 60 -9.00 8.97 -11.28
C ALA A 60 -9.92 7.84 -10.82
N LEU A 61 -9.71 6.64 -11.37
CA LEU A 61 -10.44 5.44 -10.97
C LEU A 61 -9.99 5.01 -9.57
N PRO A 62 -10.90 4.98 -8.57
CA PRO A 62 -10.54 4.58 -7.22
C PRO A 62 -10.52 3.06 -7.07
N ARG A 63 -9.57 2.54 -6.30
CA ARG A 63 -9.55 1.18 -5.76
C ARG A 63 -9.55 1.26 -4.24
N GLN A 64 -10.62 0.77 -3.61
CA GLN A 64 -10.71 0.68 -2.15
C GLN A 64 -10.06 -0.62 -1.66
N VAL A 65 -8.94 -0.51 -0.95
CA VAL A 65 -8.25 -1.66 -0.35
C VAL A 65 -8.49 -1.67 1.15
N ALA A 66 -9.07 -2.75 1.65
CA ALA A 66 -9.29 -2.93 3.08
C ALA A 66 -8.10 -3.64 3.73
N VAL A 67 -7.50 -3.00 4.73
CA VAL A 67 -6.42 -3.56 5.54
C VAL A 67 -6.95 -3.90 6.95
N ARG A 68 -6.47 -5.02 7.53
CA ARG A 68 -7.01 -5.59 8.79
C ARG A 68 -5.90 -6.06 9.72
N GLY A 69 -6.25 -6.28 11.00
CA GLY A 69 -5.40 -6.98 11.98
C GLY A 69 -4.45 -6.10 12.78
N GLY A 70 -4.39 -4.79 12.52
CA GLY A 70 -3.67 -3.83 13.36
C GLY A 70 -4.53 -3.31 14.51
N PHE A 71 -3.95 -2.45 15.35
CA PHE A 71 -4.67 -1.73 16.41
C PHE A 71 -4.87 -0.28 16.00
N ARG A 72 -6.08 0.25 16.22
CA ARG A 72 -6.43 1.59 15.76
C ARG A 72 -6.09 2.56 16.87
N ASN A 73 -5.26 3.54 16.59
CA ASN A 73 -5.11 4.66 17.49
C ASN A 73 -6.41 5.48 17.41
N MET A 74 -7.00 5.73 18.57
CA MET A 74 -8.17 6.58 18.67
C MET A 74 -7.91 7.61 19.77
N PRO A 75 -8.28 8.89 19.55
CA PRO A 75 -8.26 9.88 20.61
C PRO A 75 -9.09 9.31 21.76
N SER A 76 -8.54 9.28 22.97
CA SER A 76 -9.21 8.71 24.13
C SER A 76 -10.60 9.33 24.30
N ARG A 77 -11.64 8.62 23.87
CA ARG A 77 -13.03 8.98 24.14
C ARG A 77 -13.37 8.27 25.44
N LEU A 78 -13.47 9.06 26.52
CA LEU A 78 -13.77 8.69 27.91
C LEU A 78 -12.52 8.54 28.78
N GLY A 79 -12.49 9.29 29.89
CA GLY A 79 -11.47 9.16 30.92
C GLY A 79 -11.43 7.72 31.43
N ALA A 80 -10.21 7.24 31.70
CA ALA A 80 -9.88 5.93 32.22
C ALA A 80 -11.09 5.17 32.77
N ILE A 81 -11.71 4.35 31.93
CA ILE A 81 -12.60 3.30 32.41
C ILE A 81 -11.65 2.32 33.06
N ASP A 82 -11.59 2.37 34.39
CA ASP A 82 -10.92 1.41 35.23
C ASP A 82 -11.31 -0.01 34.77
N GLU A 83 -10.31 -0.81 34.42
CA GLU A 83 -10.46 -2.23 34.06
C GLU A 83 -11.23 -3.02 35.14
N ASP A 84 -11.34 -2.48 36.37
CA ASP A 84 -12.14 -3.04 37.46
C ASP A 84 -13.64 -2.65 37.46
N THR A 85 -14.14 -1.87 36.48
CA THR A 85 -15.58 -1.50 36.43
C THR A 85 -16.45 -2.47 35.64
N VAL A 86 -16.07 -3.76 35.58
CA VAL A 86 -16.95 -4.79 35.02
C VAL A 86 -17.79 -5.40 36.14
N HIS A 87 -19.05 -4.96 36.23
CA HIS A 87 -20.03 -5.53 37.15
C HIS A 87 -20.22 -7.04 36.90
N THR A 88 -19.97 -7.85 37.92
CA THR A 88 -20.01 -9.32 37.94
C THR A 88 -21.42 -9.91 38.03
N SER A 89 -22.40 -9.43 37.27
CA SER A 89 -23.78 -9.96 37.39
C SER A 89 -24.63 -9.99 36.12
N THR A 90 -24.04 -10.24 34.95
CA THR A 90 -24.82 -10.82 33.84
C THR A 90 -23.93 -11.74 33.00
N ALA A 91 -24.49 -12.89 32.60
CA ALA A 91 -23.79 -14.03 32.00
C ALA A 91 -22.65 -13.64 31.05
N SER A 92 -21.44 -14.09 31.40
CA SER A 92 -20.23 -14.00 30.57
C SER A 92 -20.43 -14.70 29.23
N CYS A 93 -20.85 -13.96 28.21
CA CYS A 93 -20.61 -14.36 26.84
C CYS A 93 -19.14 -14.05 26.52
N HIS A 94 -18.36 -15.10 26.26
CA HIS A 94 -16.97 -15.07 25.82
C HIS A 94 -16.86 -14.61 24.34
N HIS A 95 -17.39 -13.43 24.02
CA HIS A 95 -17.03 -12.77 22.78
C HIS A 95 -15.71 -12.07 23.06
N GLY A 96 -14.61 -12.61 22.52
CA GLY A 96 -13.33 -11.92 22.52
C GLY A 96 -13.52 -10.49 22.01
N ALA A 97 -12.66 -9.57 22.46
CA ALA A 97 -12.70 -8.18 22.04
C ALA A 97 -12.95 -8.10 20.52
N ALA A 98 -13.95 -7.30 20.11
CA ALA A 98 -14.28 -7.13 18.71
C ALA A 98 -12.99 -6.78 17.95
N LEU A 99 -12.66 -7.55 16.90
CA LEU A 99 -11.52 -7.23 16.07
C LEU A 99 -11.71 -5.79 15.55
N PRO A 100 -10.67 -4.94 15.62
CA PRO A 100 -10.78 -3.56 15.17
C PRO A 100 -11.24 -3.51 13.71
N ASP A 101 -12.07 -2.52 13.40
CA ASP A 101 -12.62 -2.34 12.07
C ASP A 101 -11.49 -2.22 11.02
N PRO A 102 -11.70 -2.75 9.80
CA PRO A 102 -10.75 -2.56 8.72
C PRO A 102 -10.52 -1.09 8.43
N VAL A 103 -9.27 -0.70 8.17
CA VAL A 103 -8.98 0.60 7.57
C VAL A 103 -9.12 0.45 6.05
N VAL A 104 -9.90 1.33 5.44
CA VAL A 104 -10.09 1.36 3.99
C VAL A 104 -9.19 2.45 3.42
N VAL A 105 -8.34 2.06 2.48
CA VAL A 105 -7.43 2.96 1.76
C VAL A 105 -7.95 3.17 0.34
N ASP A 106 -8.21 4.43 -0.02
CA ASP A 106 -8.51 4.85 -1.40
C ASP A 106 -7.19 4.97 -2.14
N LEU A 107 -6.98 4.07 -3.11
CA LEU A 107 -5.85 4.09 -4.03
C LEU A 107 -6.28 4.63 -5.39
N ARG A 108 -5.47 5.53 -5.95
CA ARG A 108 -5.61 6.05 -7.30
C ARG A 108 -4.25 6.06 -7.96
N ALA A 109 -4.19 5.83 -9.26
CA ALA A 109 -2.93 5.81 -9.97
C ALA A 109 -3.00 6.45 -11.35
N PHE A 110 -1.87 7.02 -11.75
CA PHE A 110 -1.60 7.51 -13.09
C PHE A 110 -0.18 7.14 -13.49
N TYR A 111 0.12 7.18 -14.77
CA TYR A 111 1.49 7.06 -15.25
C TYR A 111 1.73 8.00 -16.42
N THR A 112 2.98 8.37 -16.62
CA THR A 112 3.46 9.11 -17.80
C THR A 112 4.31 8.18 -18.65
N ALA A 113 4.96 8.70 -19.70
CA ALA A 113 5.92 7.89 -20.48
C ALA A 113 7.10 7.32 -19.65
N ARG A 114 7.30 7.79 -18.41
CA ARG A 114 8.52 7.54 -17.61
C ARG A 114 8.26 7.29 -16.14
N ASP A 115 7.23 7.90 -15.56
CA ASP A 115 6.98 7.86 -14.12
C ASP A 115 5.60 7.28 -13.80
N LEU A 116 5.53 6.45 -12.77
CA LEU A 116 4.31 6.01 -12.07
C LEU A 116 3.99 6.99 -10.94
N TYR A 117 2.69 7.26 -10.76
CA TYR A 117 2.15 8.02 -9.65
C TYR A 117 1.07 7.23 -8.94
N ILE A 118 1.16 7.11 -7.61
CA ILE A 118 0.16 6.46 -6.78
C ILE A 118 -0.24 7.41 -5.67
N ARG A 119 -1.54 7.65 -5.50
CA ARG A 119 -2.11 8.36 -4.36
C ARG A 119 -2.76 7.35 -3.43
N LEU A 120 -2.39 7.39 -2.17
CA LEU A 120 -3.00 6.67 -1.06
C LEU A 120 -3.73 7.66 -0.17
N SER A 121 -4.96 7.37 0.23
CA SER A 121 -5.66 8.14 1.25
C SER A 121 -6.48 7.26 2.18
N TRP A 122 -6.39 7.53 3.48
CA TRP A 122 -7.15 6.82 4.51
C TRP A 122 -7.56 7.76 5.63
N SER A 123 -8.65 7.44 6.31
CA SER A 123 -9.06 8.17 7.50
C SER A 123 -8.26 7.70 8.71
N ASP A 124 -7.79 8.67 9.47
CA ASP A 124 -6.96 8.50 10.65
C ASP A 124 -7.36 9.57 11.67
N PRO A 125 -8.03 9.22 12.77
CA PRO A 125 -8.48 10.18 13.76
C PRO A 125 -7.36 10.90 14.52
N THR A 126 -6.13 10.39 14.43
CA THR A 126 -4.93 10.96 15.06
C THR A 126 -3.93 11.38 13.98
N ARG A 127 -3.10 12.37 14.29
CA ARG A 127 -1.99 12.78 13.43
C ARG A 127 -0.71 12.44 14.18
N ASP A 128 -0.08 11.34 13.82
CA ASP A 128 1.14 10.88 14.47
C ASP A 128 2.32 11.01 13.50
N ASP A 129 2.85 12.23 13.35
CA ASP A 129 3.98 12.57 12.47
C ASP A 129 5.18 13.16 13.23
N HIS A 130 5.30 12.81 14.52
CA HIS A 130 6.25 13.38 15.47
C HIS A 130 6.89 12.30 16.35
N LEU A 131 7.62 11.37 15.72
CA LEU A 131 8.25 10.24 16.40
C LEU A 131 9.24 10.75 17.46
N ARG A 132 8.94 10.48 18.74
CA ARG A 132 9.80 10.86 19.88
C ARG A 132 10.18 12.35 19.88
N GLN A 133 9.30 13.23 19.39
CA GLN A 133 9.56 14.67 19.31
C GLN A 133 9.97 15.23 20.68
N TRP A 134 11.03 16.01 20.69
CA TRP A 134 11.50 16.70 21.87
C TRP A 134 10.67 17.94 22.16
N GLN A 135 10.38 18.18 23.43
CA GLN A 135 9.73 19.39 23.92
C GLN A 135 10.56 20.01 25.05
N TYR A 136 10.84 21.31 24.91
CA TYR A 136 11.54 22.10 25.91
C TYR A 136 10.54 22.79 26.83
N ASP A 137 10.68 22.62 28.15
CA ASP A 137 9.77 23.24 29.13
C ASP A 137 10.23 24.64 29.59
N GLY A 138 11.38 25.11 29.09
CA GLY A 138 12.04 26.34 29.53
C GLY A 138 13.26 26.10 30.42
N LYS A 139 13.50 24.84 30.79
CA LYS A 139 14.66 24.41 31.58
C LYS A 139 15.25 23.11 31.04
N ASP A 140 14.43 22.08 30.90
CA ASP A 140 14.83 20.72 30.56
C ASP A 140 14.11 20.25 29.27
N TRP A 141 14.73 19.31 28.55
CA TRP A 141 14.13 18.65 27.39
C TRP A 141 13.50 17.32 27.80
N SER A 142 12.36 16.99 27.17
CA SER A 142 11.71 15.69 27.32
C SER A 142 11.22 15.20 25.97
N ALA A 143 11.41 13.91 25.69
CA ALA A 143 10.88 13.28 24.47
C ALA A 143 9.41 12.88 24.71
N ARG A 144 8.53 13.26 23.79
CA ARG A 144 7.13 12.86 23.84
C ARG A 144 6.99 11.35 23.63
N PRO A 145 6.07 10.69 24.35
CA PRO A 145 5.69 9.32 24.03
C PRO A 145 4.92 9.29 22.71
N GLY A 146 4.88 8.13 22.07
CA GLY A 146 4.23 7.95 20.77
C GLY A 146 5.22 7.58 19.67
N PHE A 147 4.65 7.07 18.60
CA PHE A 147 5.33 6.61 17.41
C PHE A 147 4.88 7.48 16.23
N GLU A 148 4.87 6.91 15.03
CA GLU A 148 4.44 7.61 13.83
C GLU A 148 3.51 6.72 13.00
N ASP A 149 2.72 7.37 12.15
CA ASP A 149 1.94 6.72 11.11
C ASP A 149 2.84 6.31 9.96
N GLY A 150 2.37 5.33 9.18
CA GLY A 150 3.15 4.82 8.08
C GLY A 150 2.36 3.88 7.18
N PHE A 151 3.00 3.47 6.09
CA PHE A 151 2.51 2.36 5.29
C PHE A 151 3.69 1.56 4.73
N GLY A 152 3.43 0.28 4.46
CA GLY A 152 4.28 -0.57 3.63
C GLY A 152 3.54 -0.96 2.37
N MET A 153 4.19 -0.83 1.21
CA MET A 153 3.68 -1.35 -0.06
C MET A 153 4.68 -2.34 -0.64
N MET A 154 4.25 -3.58 -0.81
CA MET A 154 5.09 -4.69 -1.25
C MET A 154 4.71 -5.12 -2.65
N TRP A 155 5.70 -5.36 -3.52
CA TRP A 155 5.49 -5.72 -4.91
C TRP A 155 6.13 -7.06 -5.26
N ASP A 156 5.37 -7.93 -5.92
CA ASP A 156 5.91 -9.15 -6.51
C ASP A 156 6.69 -8.82 -7.79
N ALA A 157 7.91 -8.30 -7.63
CA ALA A 157 8.77 -7.84 -8.72
C ALA A 157 9.09 -8.94 -9.76
N GLN A 158 9.04 -10.22 -9.35
CA GLN A 158 9.39 -11.36 -10.19
C GLN A 158 8.19 -12.23 -10.61
N GLY A 159 6.96 -11.84 -10.24
CA GLY A 159 5.75 -12.64 -10.50
C GLY A 159 5.81 -14.05 -9.90
N SER A 160 6.52 -14.20 -8.78
CA SER A 160 6.88 -15.51 -8.20
C SER A 160 5.85 -16.06 -7.20
N PHE A 161 4.84 -15.26 -6.84
CA PHE A 161 3.89 -15.59 -5.78
C PHE A 161 2.46 -15.67 -6.31
N PRO A 162 1.92 -16.89 -6.50
CA PRO A 162 0.50 -17.08 -6.78
C PRO A 162 -0.35 -16.49 -5.64
N GLN A 163 -1.35 -15.66 -5.96
CA GLN A 163 -2.22 -15.02 -4.97
C GLN A 163 -1.44 -14.24 -3.90
N PHE A 164 -0.53 -13.38 -4.34
CA PHE A 164 0.31 -12.57 -3.46
C PHE A 164 -0.52 -11.84 -2.39
N SER A 165 -0.07 -11.95 -1.14
CA SER A 165 -0.52 -11.14 -0.01
C SER A 165 0.66 -10.89 0.91
N CYS A 166 0.56 -9.87 1.77
CA CYS A 166 1.60 -9.52 2.74
C CYS A 166 1.96 -10.70 3.68
N SER A 167 1.06 -11.69 3.84
CA SER A 167 1.27 -12.86 4.69
C SER A 167 2.48 -13.69 4.26
N TYR A 168 2.87 -13.68 2.98
CA TYR A 168 4.08 -14.35 2.48
C TYR A 168 5.37 -13.86 3.13
N ALA A 169 5.35 -12.66 3.71
CA ALA A 169 6.50 -12.06 4.36
C ALA A 169 6.40 -11.99 5.89
N CYS A 170 5.28 -12.42 6.50
CA CYS A 170 5.10 -12.38 7.95
C CYS A 170 5.47 -13.74 8.56
N HIS A 171 6.67 -13.87 9.13
CA HIS A 171 7.09 -15.10 9.79
C HIS A 171 7.21 -14.92 11.30
N ILE A 172 6.65 -15.89 12.04
CA ILE A 172 6.90 -16.05 13.47
C ILE A 172 8.29 -16.67 13.65
N GLU A 173 9.09 -16.05 14.51
CA GLU A 173 10.32 -16.56 15.09
C GLU A 173 10.15 -16.69 16.61
N ASP A 174 11.04 -17.46 17.24
CA ASP A 174 11.16 -17.52 18.71
C ASP A 174 9.82 -17.82 19.38
N PHE A 175 9.14 -18.84 18.88
CA PHE A 175 7.85 -19.29 19.40
C PHE A 175 8.08 -20.34 20.50
N GLY A 176 7.41 -20.17 21.62
CA GLY A 176 7.42 -21.16 22.69
C GLY A 176 6.19 -21.05 23.58
N VAL A 177 5.69 -22.20 23.99
CA VAL A 177 4.63 -22.34 24.99
C VAL A 177 5.24 -22.97 26.24
N SER A 178 5.23 -22.25 27.35
CA SER A 178 5.66 -22.76 28.66
C SER A 178 4.56 -22.53 29.68
N GLY A 179 3.83 -23.61 30.01
CA GLY A 179 2.63 -23.51 30.84
C GLY A 179 1.56 -22.62 30.17
N ALA A 180 1.14 -21.55 30.84
CA ALA A 180 0.21 -20.55 30.31
C ALA A 180 0.89 -19.40 29.54
N ASN A 181 2.22 -19.38 29.47
CA ASN A 181 2.96 -18.30 28.83
C ASN A 181 3.24 -18.64 27.36
N PHE A 182 2.77 -17.77 26.46
CA PHE A 182 3.10 -17.79 25.04
C PHE A 182 4.06 -16.63 24.74
N HIS A 183 5.15 -16.92 24.04
CA HIS A 183 5.99 -15.90 23.43
C HIS A 183 6.17 -16.22 21.95
N ALA A 184 6.16 -15.19 21.13
CA ALA A 184 6.44 -15.23 19.70
C ALA A 184 6.96 -13.86 19.28
N ARG A 185 7.95 -13.83 18.39
CA ARG A 185 8.44 -12.60 17.75
C ARG A 185 8.17 -12.66 16.27
N ASN A 186 7.44 -11.70 15.72
CA ASN A 186 7.23 -11.64 14.27
C ASN A 186 8.40 -10.92 13.60
N ARG A 187 8.90 -11.47 12.50
CA ARG A 187 9.87 -10.81 11.63
C ARG A 187 9.40 -10.84 10.18
N MET A 188 9.64 -9.73 9.50
CA MET A 188 9.44 -9.64 8.07
C MET A 188 10.61 -10.26 7.30
N ARG A 189 10.35 -11.36 6.60
CA ARG A 189 11.27 -12.07 5.71
C ARG A 189 10.46 -13.01 4.82
N LEU A 190 11.00 -13.48 3.71
CA LEU A 190 10.31 -14.42 2.83
C LEU A 190 10.55 -15.89 3.26
N ALA A 191 9.64 -16.79 2.87
CA ALA A 191 9.74 -18.21 3.23
C ALA A 191 10.71 -18.99 2.33
N ARG A 192 10.90 -18.53 1.09
CA ARG A 192 11.59 -19.27 0.03
C ARG A 192 12.97 -18.68 -0.26
N GLU A 193 13.95 -19.55 -0.47
CA GLU A 193 15.28 -19.12 -0.91
C GLU A 193 15.20 -18.51 -2.30
N ASN A 194 16.06 -17.53 -2.59
CA ASN A 194 16.10 -16.80 -3.87
C ASN A 194 14.81 -16.07 -4.26
N SER A 195 13.85 -15.93 -3.34
CA SER A 195 12.71 -15.06 -3.55
C SER A 195 13.04 -13.63 -3.14
N LEU A 196 12.44 -12.68 -3.85
CA LEU A 196 12.63 -11.27 -3.63
C LEU A 196 11.28 -10.56 -3.76
N VAL A 197 11.04 -9.60 -2.87
CA VAL A 197 9.90 -8.69 -2.93
C VAL A 197 10.43 -7.28 -2.76
N ASP A 198 10.03 -6.38 -3.65
CA ASP A 198 10.29 -4.95 -3.55
C ASP A 198 9.36 -4.36 -2.47
N LEU A 199 9.89 -3.49 -1.61
CA LEU A 199 9.20 -2.93 -0.45
C LEU A 199 9.41 -1.42 -0.36
N TRP A 200 8.31 -0.69 -0.47
CA TRP A 200 8.26 0.75 -0.25
C TRP A 200 7.74 1.03 1.15
N ASN A 201 8.54 1.70 1.99
CA ASN A 201 8.21 1.94 3.39
C ASN A 201 8.13 3.43 3.69
N TRP A 202 6.92 3.95 3.88
CA TRP A 202 6.66 5.34 4.23
C TRP A 202 6.34 5.46 5.72
N LYS A 203 6.82 6.56 6.28
CA LYS A 203 6.85 6.90 7.70
C LYS A 203 6.64 8.39 7.84
N ALA A 204 5.60 8.82 8.55
CA ALA A 204 5.10 10.19 8.53
C ALA A 204 6.16 11.21 8.97
N ASP A 205 6.88 10.96 10.06
CA ASP A 205 7.95 11.86 10.51
C ASP A 205 9.22 11.62 9.70
N ARG A 206 9.71 10.37 9.66
CA ARG A 206 11.07 10.12 9.16
C ARG A 206 11.22 10.26 7.65
N THR A 207 10.28 9.74 6.87
CA THR A 207 10.40 9.75 5.39
C THR A 207 9.48 10.77 4.74
N GLY A 208 8.27 10.95 5.30
CA GLY A 208 7.27 11.91 4.82
C GLY A 208 7.75 13.35 4.94
N ARG A 209 8.25 13.75 6.12
CA ARG A 209 8.87 15.08 6.32
C ARG A 209 10.06 15.33 5.37
N ALA A 210 10.81 14.28 5.05
CA ALA A 210 11.97 14.35 4.16
C ALA A 210 11.62 14.19 2.67
N GLY A 211 10.34 13.95 2.33
CA GLY A 211 9.85 13.90 0.94
C GLY A 211 10.21 12.65 0.14
N PHE A 212 10.39 11.50 0.80
CA PHE A 212 10.69 10.23 0.13
C PHE A 212 9.96 9.05 0.76
N VAL A 213 10.06 7.89 0.12
CA VAL A 213 9.71 6.59 0.70
C VAL A 213 10.98 5.75 0.74
N ASP A 214 11.28 5.11 1.87
CA ASP A 214 12.49 4.27 1.99
C ASP A 214 12.31 3.04 1.09
N ASP A 215 13.05 3.01 -0.02
CA ASP A 215 13.07 1.90 -0.96
C ASP A 215 13.94 0.76 -0.43
N ARG A 216 13.37 -0.43 -0.39
CA ARG A 216 13.90 -1.59 0.31
C ARG A 216 13.48 -2.84 -0.44
N TYR A 217 14.07 -3.96 -0.04
CA TYR A 217 13.64 -5.26 -0.52
C TYR A 217 13.60 -6.27 0.63
N LEU A 218 12.79 -7.29 0.45
CA LEU A 218 12.66 -8.43 1.37
C LEU A 218 13.28 -9.65 0.72
N THR A 219 14.10 -10.34 1.50
CA THR A 219 14.63 -11.66 1.17
C THR A 219 14.22 -12.65 2.25
N MET A 220 14.64 -13.91 2.11
CA MET A 220 14.50 -14.90 3.18
C MET A 220 15.29 -14.53 4.46
N LYS A 221 16.32 -13.67 4.36
CA LYS A 221 17.12 -13.28 5.51
C LYS A 221 16.42 -12.22 6.36
N SER A 222 16.01 -11.13 5.71
CA SER A 222 15.45 -9.96 6.37
C SER A 222 14.88 -8.96 5.35
N MET A 223 14.28 -7.91 5.88
CA MET A 223 14.07 -6.64 5.18
C MET A 223 15.40 -5.87 5.09
N GLU A 224 15.93 -5.72 3.88
CA GLU A 224 17.23 -5.10 3.60
C GLU A 224 17.03 -3.73 2.95
N PRO A 225 17.89 -2.74 3.26
CA PRO A 225 17.88 -1.46 2.55
C PRO A 225 18.54 -1.62 1.18
N ASP A 226 18.14 -0.79 0.23
CA ASP A 226 18.67 -0.87 -1.11
C ASP A 226 20.15 -0.44 -1.21
N VAL A 227 20.53 0.49 -0.33
CA VAL A 227 21.90 0.88 -0.02
C VAL A 227 22.18 0.56 1.46
N PRO A 228 23.25 -0.17 1.80
CA PRO A 228 23.57 -0.49 3.20
C PRO A 228 23.80 0.76 4.07
N GLY A 229 23.34 0.69 5.32
CA GLY A 229 23.48 1.76 6.30
C GLY A 229 22.15 2.16 6.91
N ASP A 230 22.19 2.64 8.16
CA ASP A 230 21.02 3.31 8.75
C ASP A 230 21.05 4.78 8.35
N ILE A 231 19.88 5.30 7.99
CA ILE A 231 19.67 6.70 7.64
C ILE A 231 18.81 7.42 8.69
N PHE A 232 18.39 6.71 9.74
CA PHE A 232 17.58 7.26 10.82
C PHE A 232 18.36 7.21 12.14
N HIS A 233 18.78 8.37 12.60
CA HIS A 233 19.61 8.47 13.81
C HIS A 233 18.84 9.18 14.92
N PRO A 234 18.84 8.67 16.17
CA PRO A 234 18.29 9.43 17.29
C PRO A 234 18.93 10.82 17.38
N ASN A 235 18.12 11.87 17.37
CA ASN A 235 18.56 13.23 17.61
C ASN A 235 18.79 13.40 19.12
N SER A 236 19.92 12.90 19.62
CA SER A 236 20.16 12.77 21.06
C SER A 236 21.65 12.93 21.38
N VAL A 237 21.94 13.79 22.36
CA VAL A 237 23.27 13.93 22.94
C VAL A 237 23.72 12.61 23.58
N TYR A 238 22.80 11.92 24.26
CA TYR A 238 23.11 10.63 24.88
C TYR A 238 23.46 9.57 23.85
N ALA A 239 22.66 9.40 22.79
CA ALA A 239 22.97 8.46 21.71
C ALA A 239 24.35 8.71 21.08
N GLN A 240 24.71 9.98 20.84
CA GLN A 240 26.03 10.35 20.30
C GLN A 240 27.18 9.90 21.22
N SER A 241 26.94 9.83 22.52
CA SER A 241 27.90 9.35 23.52
C SER A 241 27.79 7.85 23.86
N GLY A 242 26.96 7.09 23.12
CA GLY A 242 26.73 5.66 23.36
C GLY A 242 25.85 5.34 24.57
N ARG A 243 25.09 6.32 25.06
CA ARG A 243 24.12 6.16 26.16
C ARG A 243 22.72 6.00 25.59
N GLU A 244 21.84 5.39 26.38
CA GLU A 244 20.42 5.24 26.04
C GLU A 244 19.76 6.61 25.77
N PRO A 245 19.16 6.85 24.59
CA PRO A 245 18.55 8.13 24.24
C PRO A 245 17.13 8.29 24.81
N PHE A 246 16.62 9.52 24.74
CA PHE A 246 15.23 9.86 25.08
C PHE A 246 14.84 9.55 26.52
N VAL A 247 15.80 9.63 27.44
CA VAL A 247 15.62 9.47 28.88
C VAL A 247 15.83 10.80 29.61
N GLN A 248 15.51 10.84 30.91
CA GLN A 248 15.66 12.05 31.71
C GLN A 248 17.10 12.59 31.67
N GLY A 249 17.23 13.90 31.41
CA GLY A 249 18.51 14.61 31.31
C GLY A 249 19.18 14.52 29.94
N ASP A 250 18.61 13.78 29.00
CA ASP A 250 19.01 13.84 27.58
C ASP A 250 18.45 15.10 26.90
N ALA A 251 18.99 15.44 25.74
CA ALA A 251 18.59 16.60 24.96
C ALA A 251 18.83 16.37 23.45
N PRO A 252 18.08 17.07 22.58
CA PRO A 252 18.35 17.05 21.14
C PRO A 252 19.68 17.71 20.77
N LEU A 253 20.27 17.26 19.66
CA LEU A 253 21.44 17.88 19.06
C LEU A 253 21.05 19.06 18.16
N TYR A 254 20.01 18.90 17.34
CA TYR A 254 19.55 19.89 16.34
C TYR A 254 18.03 20.15 16.43
N ASP A 255 17.57 21.31 15.95
CA ASP A 255 16.14 21.59 15.74
C ASP A 255 15.65 21.16 14.35
N TYR A 256 14.40 21.52 14.01
CA TYR A 256 13.81 21.19 12.69
C TYR A 256 14.45 21.94 11.52
N ASP A 257 15.15 23.05 11.77
CA ASP A 257 15.90 23.84 10.78
C ASP A 257 17.37 23.39 10.71
N GLU A 258 17.67 22.22 11.27
CA GLU A 258 19.01 21.62 11.38
C GLU A 258 20.02 22.52 12.12
N GLN A 259 19.54 23.44 12.97
CA GLN A 259 20.41 24.30 13.76
C GLN A 259 20.78 23.62 15.08
N PRO A 260 22.06 23.70 15.51
CA PRO A 260 22.47 23.12 16.78
C PRO A 260 21.69 23.73 17.96
N ILE A 261 21.21 22.87 18.86
CA ILE A 261 20.44 23.31 20.04
C ILE A 261 21.32 24.09 21.02
N ALA A 262 22.58 23.67 21.18
CA ALA A 262 23.50 24.26 22.15
C ALA A 262 23.85 25.74 21.89
N SER A 263 23.68 26.23 20.65
CA SER A 263 24.07 27.59 20.26
C SER A 263 22.93 28.61 20.27
N ALA A 264 21.70 28.21 20.61
CA ALA A 264 20.53 29.06 20.45
C ALA A 264 19.71 29.20 21.72
N PHE A 265 19.23 30.43 21.99
CA PHE A 265 18.22 30.68 23.02
C PHE A 265 16.89 30.03 22.61
N ARG A 266 16.22 29.36 23.56
CA ARG A 266 14.95 28.66 23.32
C ARG A 266 13.89 29.12 24.31
N LEU A 267 12.68 29.31 23.80
CA LEU A 267 11.52 29.59 24.62
C LEU A 267 10.91 28.27 25.10
N SER A 268 10.28 28.31 26.28
CA SER A 268 9.40 27.21 26.72
C SER A 268 8.37 26.91 25.62
N GLY A 269 8.17 25.63 25.34
CA GLY A 269 7.35 25.14 24.23
C GLY A 269 8.11 24.90 22.92
N SER A 270 9.41 25.22 22.84
CA SER A 270 10.23 24.88 21.67
C SER A 270 10.25 23.37 21.43
N VAL A 271 10.30 22.94 20.17
CA VAL A 271 10.32 21.54 19.77
C VAL A 271 11.51 21.22 18.87
N ALA A 272 11.90 19.94 18.84
CA ALA A 272 12.92 19.41 17.94
C ALA A 272 12.56 17.98 17.51
N PRO A 273 13.00 17.52 16.33
CA PRO A 273 12.67 16.18 15.85
C PRO A 273 13.32 15.12 16.74
N GLY A 274 12.65 13.99 16.97
CA GLY A 274 13.24 12.88 17.72
C GLY A 274 14.33 12.15 16.93
N TYR A 275 14.20 12.11 15.60
CA TYR A 275 15.16 11.47 14.70
C TYR A 275 15.67 12.44 13.63
N LEU A 276 16.97 12.35 13.36
CA LEU A 276 17.63 12.93 12.19
C LEU A 276 17.55 11.92 11.05
N VAL A 277 17.43 12.46 9.83
CA VAL A 277 17.25 11.66 8.62
C VAL A 277 18.34 12.05 7.63
N ASP A 278 19.21 11.12 7.31
CA ASP A 278 20.21 11.34 6.26
C ASP A 278 19.51 11.34 4.89
N PRO A 279 19.88 12.23 3.95
CA PRO A 279 19.32 12.21 2.61
C PRO A 279 19.54 10.84 1.95
N PRO A 280 18.49 10.19 1.41
CA PRO A 280 18.64 8.91 0.74
C PRO A 280 19.46 9.09 -0.55
N VAL A 281 20.20 8.05 -0.93
CA VAL A 281 21.05 8.02 -2.13
C VAL A 281 20.79 6.76 -2.95
N ALA A 282 21.07 6.84 -4.26
CA ALA A 282 20.84 5.75 -5.21
C ALA A 282 19.44 5.13 -5.07
N GLY A 283 19.31 3.80 -5.10
CA GLY A 283 18.02 3.10 -5.09
C GLY A 283 17.10 3.49 -3.94
N ARG A 284 17.63 3.76 -2.74
CA ARG A 284 16.80 4.22 -1.58
C ARG A 284 16.06 5.55 -1.84
N ALA A 285 16.48 6.33 -2.84
CA ALA A 285 15.91 7.62 -3.18
C ALA A 285 14.97 7.58 -4.41
N ASP A 286 14.70 6.39 -4.96
CA ASP A 286 13.96 6.24 -6.22
C ASP A 286 12.50 6.68 -6.12
N ILE A 287 11.95 6.67 -4.90
CA ILE A 287 10.55 7.01 -4.63
C ILE A 287 10.48 8.33 -3.90
N ARG A 288 9.86 9.32 -4.55
CA ARG A 288 9.53 10.62 -3.96
C ARG A 288 8.11 10.58 -3.40
N ALA A 289 7.92 11.27 -2.28
CA ALA A 289 6.62 11.37 -1.64
C ALA A 289 6.28 12.82 -1.30
N THR A 290 5.01 13.16 -1.43
CA THR A 290 4.40 14.31 -0.75
C THR A 290 3.25 13.80 0.09
N SER A 291 3.15 14.27 1.33
CA SER A 291 2.12 13.83 2.28
C SER A 291 1.42 15.02 2.93
N GLU A 292 0.12 14.90 3.11
CA GLU A 292 -0.70 15.86 3.84
C GLU A 292 -1.63 15.13 4.79
N TYR A 293 -1.76 15.65 6.01
CA TYR A 293 -2.82 15.26 6.94
C TYR A 293 -3.85 16.39 7.01
N ARG A 294 -5.10 16.09 6.64
CA ARG A 294 -6.20 17.06 6.61
C ARG A 294 -7.52 16.34 6.90
N ASP A 295 -8.41 17.01 7.64
CA ASP A 295 -9.78 16.54 7.89
C ASP A 295 -9.88 15.12 8.49
N GLY A 296 -8.93 14.74 9.35
CA GLY A 296 -8.93 13.44 10.02
C GLY A 296 -8.48 12.29 9.12
N GLY A 297 -7.51 12.54 8.25
CA GLY A 297 -6.93 11.51 7.38
C GLY A 297 -5.66 11.95 6.68
N TRP A 298 -4.94 10.95 6.19
CA TRP A 298 -3.72 11.10 5.39
C TRP A 298 -4.04 11.08 3.90
N THR A 299 -3.29 11.86 3.13
CA THR A 299 -3.10 11.71 1.69
C THR A 299 -1.61 11.66 1.42
N VAL A 300 -1.13 10.60 0.77
CA VAL A 300 0.26 10.46 0.33
C VAL A 300 0.30 10.22 -1.16
N VAL A 301 1.08 11.01 -1.89
CA VAL A 301 1.30 10.87 -3.33
C VAL A 301 2.74 10.47 -3.58
N LEU A 302 2.90 9.35 -4.27
CA LEU A 302 4.16 8.74 -4.64
C LEU A 302 4.50 9.03 -6.09
N ARG A 303 5.79 9.17 -6.38
CA ARG A 303 6.34 9.19 -7.74
C ARG A 303 7.58 8.31 -7.79
N ARG A 304 7.61 7.39 -8.75
CA ARG A 304 8.76 6.54 -9.07
C ARG A 304 8.89 6.40 -10.59
N ALA A 305 10.09 6.19 -11.11
CA ALA A 305 10.24 5.73 -12.50
C ALA A 305 9.49 4.40 -12.73
N LEU A 306 9.05 4.16 -13.97
CA LEU A 306 8.46 2.88 -14.37
C LEU A 306 9.48 1.73 -14.30
N ASP A 307 10.74 2.05 -14.59
CA ASP A 307 11.89 1.15 -14.57
C ASP A 307 13.07 1.93 -13.97
N THR A 308 13.60 1.46 -12.84
CA THR A 308 14.78 2.03 -12.16
C THR A 308 16.09 1.46 -12.72
N GLY A 309 16.02 0.35 -13.45
CA GLY A 309 17.17 -0.44 -13.87
C GLY A 309 17.73 -1.34 -12.76
N ASP A 310 17.18 -1.31 -11.54
CA ASP A 310 17.53 -2.25 -10.49
C ASP A 310 16.72 -3.54 -10.63
N ARG A 311 17.41 -4.68 -10.55
CA ARG A 311 16.80 -6.01 -10.63
C ARG A 311 16.00 -6.39 -9.37
N ARG A 312 16.18 -5.64 -8.29
CA ARG A 312 15.47 -5.83 -7.01
C ARG A 312 14.11 -5.15 -7.05
N ASP A 313 13.94 -4.17 -7.92
CA ASP A 313 12.70 -3.43 -7.95
C ASP A 313 11.75 -3.97 -9.01
N VAL A 314 10.47 -3.64 -8.86
CA VAL A 314 9.49 -3.93 -9.89
C VAL A 314 9.67 -3.03 -11.12
N VAL A 315 9.47 -3.61 -12.30
CA VAL A 315 9.30 -2.87 -13.56
C VAL A 315 7.82 -2.81 -13.91
N PHE A 316 7.28 -1.60 -14.07
CA PHE A 316 5.88 -1.39 -14.43
C PHE A 316 5.73 -1.24 -15.95
N VAL A 317 5.05 -2.21 -16.58
CA VAL A 317 4.92 -2.27 -18.05
C VAL A 317 3.52 -1.82 -18.50
N PRO A 318 3.39 -0.68 -19.20
CA PRO A 318 2.12 -0.26 -19.79
C PRO A 318 1.53 -1.29 -20.75
N GLY A 319 0.25 -1.60 -20.59
CA GLY A 319 -0.49 -2.53 -21.45
C GLY A 319 -0.38 -4.01 -21.05
N ASP A 320 0.36 -4.35 -19.99
CA ASP A 320 0.30 -5.69 -19.42
C ASP A 320 -1.02 -5.90 -18.66
N GLU A 321 -1.92 -6.71 -19.22
CA GLU A 321 -3.24 -7.01 -18.65
C GLU A 321 -3.15 -7.86 -17.36
N GLN A 322 -2.03 -8.53 -17.10
CA GLN A 322 -1.81 -9.26 -15.85
C GLN A 322 -1.54 -8.29 -14.70
N GLY A 323 -0.84 -7.20 -14.98
CA GLY A 323 -0.40 -6.22 -14.00
C GLY A 323 0.61 -6.78 -13.00
N VAL A 324 0.91 -5.98 -11.98
CA VAL A 324 1.81 -6.34 -10.89
C VAL A 324 1.00 -6.56 -9.62
N SER A 325 1.20 -7.70 -8.97
CA SER A 325 0.59 -7.96 -7.68
C SER A 325 1.28 -7.17 -6.56
N TYR A 326 0.49 -6.63 -5.63
CA TYR A 326 0.98 -5.92 -4.47
C TYR A 326 0.23 -6.26 -3.19
N GLY A 327 0.84 -5.88 -2.06
CA GLY A 327 0.25 -5.94 -0.73
C GLY A 327 0.42 -4.59 -0.05
N LEU A 328 -0.57 -4.18 0.73
CA LEU A 328 -0.58 -2.90 1.43
C LEU A 328 -0.69 -3.14 2.93
N SER A 329 0.09 -2.40 3.71
CA SER A 329 -0.04 -2.31 5.15
C SER A 329 -0.09 -0.86 5.63
N ILE A 330 -0.84 -0.60 6.70
CA ILE A 330 -0.93 0.70 7.38
C ILE A 330 -0.43 0.54 8.82
N MET A 331 0.43 1.44 9.24
CA MET A 331 0.88 1.62 10.61
C MET A 331 0.18 2.87 11.16
N ASP A 332 -0.42 2.73 12.32
CA ASP A 332 -1.18 3.78 13.00
C ASP A 332 -0.54 3.94 14.39
N ASN A 333 0.26 4.99 14.55
CA ASN A 333 1.05 5.26 15.76
C ASN A 333 1.82 4.02 16.30
N THR A 334 2.59 3.34 15.45
CA THR A 334 3.32 2.12 15.85
C THR A 334 4.59 1.89 15.02
N LEU A 335 5.56 1.17 15.58
CA LEU A 335 6.77 0.73 14.88
C LEU A 335 6.79 -0.79 14.59
N ASP A 336 5.91 -1.56 15.21
CA ASP A 336 5.98 -3.02 15.26
C ASP A 336 4.68 -3.72 14.83
N GLN A 337 3.58 -2.98 14.69
CA GLN A 337 2.28 -3.51 14.29
C GLN A 337 1.80 -2.85 13.01
N HIS A 338 0.87 -3.50 12.32
CA HIS A 338 0.24 -2.94 11.13
C HIS A 338 -1.08 -3.64 10.81
N TYR A 339 -1.97 -2.90 10.18
CA TYR A 339 -3.06 -3.45 9.39
C TYR A 339 -2.50 -3.91 8.05
N ALA A 340 -2.98 -5.02 7.48
CA ALA A 340 -2.59 -5.40 6.12
C ALA A 340 -3.71 -5.97 5.26
N SER A 341 -3.55 -5.84 3.94
CA SER A 341 -4.45 -6.37 2.93
C SER A 341 -4.36 -7.89 2.90
N SER A 342 -5.51 -8.56 3.02
CA SER A 342 -5.61 -10.02 3.00
C SER A 342 -6.01 -10.60 1.64
N THR A 343 -6.28 -9.75 0.65
CA THR A 343 -6.68 -10.09 -0.71
C THR A 343 -5.54 -9.87 -1.68
N GLU A 344 -5.56 -10.60 -2.81
CA GLU A 344 -4.65 -10.33 -3.92
C GLU A 344 -5.04 -8.98 -4.54
N GLU A 345 -4.12 -8.03 -4.51
CA GLU A 345 -4.30 -6.73 -5.17
C GLU A 345 -3.37 -6.64 -6.37
N LYS A 346 -3.82 -5.97 -7.44
CA LYS A 346 -3.03 -5.77 -8.66
C LYS A 346 -3.07 -4.34 -9.14
N LEU A 347 -1.94 -3.87 -9.66
CA LEU A 347 -1.82 -2.62 -10.40
C LEU A 347 -1.68 -2.92 -11.89
N VAL A 348 -2.55 -2.34 -12.72
CA VAL A 348 -2.49 -2.44 -14.19
C VAL A 348 -2.32 -1.05 -14.78
N LEU A 349 -1.28 -0.87 -15.60
CA LEU A 349 -1.09 0.35 -16.37
C LEU A 349 -1.83 0.18 -17.70
N MET A 350 -2.93 0.91 -17.88
CA MET A 350 -3.79 0.77 -19.06
C MET A 350 -3.06 1.21 -20.34
N ALA A 351 -3.22 0.47 -21.44
CA ALA A 351 -2.69 0.89 -22.73
C ALA A 351 -3.41 2.15 -23.23
N LYS A 352 -2.68 3.05 -23.93
CA LYS A 352 -3.22 4.31 -24.48
C LYS A 352 -4.50 4.14 -25.33
N THR A 353 -4.67 2.97 -25.97
CA THR A 353 -5.81 2.63 -26.84
C THR A 353 -7.03 2.06 -26.10
N GLN A 354 -6.95 1.79 -24.80
CA GLN A 354 -8.04 1.20 -23.99
C GLN A 354 -8.87 2.24 -23.22
N LEU A 355 -8.59 3.54 -23.38
CA LEU A 355 -9.42 4.60 -22.80
C LEU A 355 -10.78 4.62 -23.53
N PRO A 356 -11.93 4.57 -22.82
CA PRO A 356 -13.21 4.85 -23.43
C PRO A 356 -13.16 6.23 -24.06
N ARG A 357 -13.35 6.33 -25.39
CA ARG A 357 -13.63 7.62 -26.00
C ARG A 357 -14.97 8.08 -25.44
N GLY A 358 -14.92 9.05 -24.53
CA GLY A 358 -16.09 9.77 -24.10
C GLY A 358 -16.62 10.56 -25.29
N ASP A 359 -17.54 9.97 -26.03
CA ASP A 359 -18.35 10.70 -27.00
C ASP A 359 -19.28 11.62 -26.19
N VAL A 360 -18.82 12.85 -25.97
CA VAL A 360 -19.69 13.96 -25.58
C VAL A 360 -20.55 14.27 -26.81
N LYS A 361 -21.80 13.81 -26.79
CA LYS A 361 -22.85 14.29 -27.69
C LYS A 361 -23.51 15.54 -27.12
#